data_AF-F8JBA9-F1
#
_entry.id   AF-F8JBA9-F1
#
_cell.length_a   1.000
_cell.length_b   1.000
_cell.length_c   1.000
_cell.angle_alpha   90.00
_cell.angle_beta   90.00
_cell.angle_gamma   90.00
#
_symmetry.space_group_name_H-M   'P 1'
#
loop_
_entity.id
_entity.type
_entity.pdbx_description
1 polymer ?
#
loop_
_entity_poly.entity_id
_entity_poly.type
_entity_poly.pdbx_seq_one_letter_code
_entity_poly.pdbx_strand_id
1 'polypeptide(L)' 'MTAEIINLNKVRKARERADREREAHENRLKYGQSKAERSLADAQQRKTQGELDGARRDDNSPAEDADDFDPSTAS' A
#
# COMPACT_ATOMS: atom_id res chain seq x y z
N MET A 1 -35.20 -7.31 -38.83
CA MET A 1 -34.30 -7.43 -37.65
C MET A 1 -33.60 -8.78 -37.77
N THR A 2 -32.28 -8.78 -37.89
CA THR A 2 -31.47 -9.99 -38.12
C THR A 2 -30.97 -10.52 -36.77
N ALA A 3 -31.37 -11.74 -36.40
CA ALA A 3 -30.84 -12.39 -35.21
C ALA A 3 -29.38 -12.78 -35.44
N GLU A 4 -28.48 -12.27 -34.60
CA GLU A 4 -27.05 -12.58 -34.68
C GLU A 4 -26.80 -13.91 -33.97
N ILE A 5 -26.52 -14.95 -34.75
CA ILE A 5 -26.30 -16.30 -34.23
C ILE A 5 -24.87 -16.36 -33.66
N ILE A 6 -24.75 -16.10 -32.36
CA ILE A 6 -23.47 -16.18 -31.67
C ILE A 6 -23.17 -17.59 -31.17
N ASN A 7 -21.91 -18.01 -31.29
CA ASN A 7 -21.46 -19.29 -30.78
C ASN A 7 -21.04 -19.15 -29.31
N LEU A 8 -21.86 -19.71 -28.41
CA LEU A 8 -21.64 -19.63 -26.96
C LEU A 8 -20.32 -20.30 -26.51
N ASN A 9 -19.83 -21.31 -27.24
CA ASN A 9 -18.53 -21.93 -26.93
C ASN A 9 -17.36 -20.98 -27.20
N LYS A 10 -17.45 -20.15 -28.25
CA LYS A 10 -16.44 -19.14 -28.53
C LYS A 10 -16.43 -18.06 -27.43
N VAL A 11 -17.61 -17.63 -26.99
CA VAL A 11 -17.77 -16.67 -25.89
C VAL A 11 -17.18 -17.20 -24.58
N ARG A 12 -17.51 -18.45 -24.21
CA ARG A 12 -16.93 -19.10 -23.02
C ARG A 12 -15.41 -19.15 -23.08
N LYS A 13 -14.84 -19.61 -24.20
CA LYS A 13 -13.39 -19.68 -24.38
C LYS A 13 -12.71 -18.32 -24.36
N ALA A 14 -13.37 -17.28 -24.89
CA ALA A 14 -12.87 -15.91 -24.83
C ALA A 14 -12.80 -15.41 -23.38
N ARG A 15 -13.87 -15.64 -22.60
CA ARG A 15 -13.90 -15.32 -21.16
C ARG A 15 -12.79 -16.06 -20.39
N GLU A 16 -12.66 -17.37 -20.58
CA GLU A 16 -11.61 -18.16 -19.91
C GLU A 16 -10.19 -17.73 -20.27
N ARG A 17 -9.97 -17.22 -21.49
CA ARG A 17 -8.68 -16.66 -21.88
C ARG A 17 -8.43 -15.32 -21.19
N ALA A 18 -9.42 -14.43 -21.17
CA ALA A 18 -9.33 -13.15 -20.48
C ALA A 18 -9.09 -13.33 -18.97
N ASP A 19 -9.78 -14.28 -18.34
CA ASP A 19 -9.60 -14.60 -16.92
C ASP A 19 -8.16 -15.04 -16.63
N ARG A 20 -7.61 -15.96 -17.45
CA ARG A 20 -6.21 -16.41 -17.35
C ARG A 20 -5.18 -15.29 -17.60
N GLU A 21 -5.46 -14.38 -18.51
CA GLU A 21 -4.58 -13.22 -18.77
C GLU A 21 -4.53 -12.27 -17.58
N ARG A 22 -5.68 -12.02 -16.91
CA ARG A 22 -5.73 -11.22 -15.69
C ARG A 22 -4.95 -11.88 -14.55
N GLU A 23 -5.15 -13.18 -14.33
CA GLU A 23 -4.39 -13.93 -13.32
C GLU A 23 -2.89 -13.91 -13.62
N ALA A 24 -2.48 -14.08 -14.88
CA ALA A 24 -1.09 -14.00 -15.28
C ALA A 24 -0.50 -12.60 -15.04
N HIS A 25 -1.27 -11.53 -15.29
CA HIS A 25 -0.85 -10.16 -15.00
C HIS A 25 -0.66 -9.94 -13.50
N GLU A 26 -1.62 -10.36 -12.68
CA GLU A 26 -1.48 -10.31 -11.23
C GLU A 26 -0.28 -11.09 -10.73
N ASN A 27 -0.05 -12.29 -11.27
CA ASN A 27 1.10 -13.11 -10.91
C ASN A 27 2.43 -12.48 -11.35
N ARG A 28 2.49 -11.79 -12.49
CA ARG A 28 3.68 -11.01 -12.87
C ARG A 28 3.92 -9.84 -11.92
N LEU A 29 2.89 -9.18 -11.44
CA LEU A 29 3.05 -8.12 -10.44
C LEU A 29 3.49 -8.69 -9.08
N LYS A 30 2.88 -9.79 -8.64
CA LYS A 30 3.14 -10.44 -7.35
C LYS A 30 4.49 -11.17 -7.31
N TYR A 31 4.87 -11.81 -8.40
CA TYR A 31 6.01 -12.74 -8.48
C TYR A 31 7.06 -12.37 -9.53
N GLY A 32 6.76 -11.45 -10.44
CA GLY A 32 7.71 -10.95 -11.44
C GLY A 32 8.59 -9.80 -10.96
N GLN A 33 8.34 -9.26 -9.76
CA GLN A 33 9.33 -8.41 -9.09
C GLN A 33 10.55 -9.25 -8.76
N SER A 34 11.72 -8.80 -9.21
CA SER A 34 12.97 -9.47 -8.89
C SER A 34 13.22 -9.45 -7.38
N LYS A 35 13.97 -10.43 -6.88
CA LYS A 35 14.35 -10.48 -5.45
C LYS A 35 15.05 -9.19 -5.00
N ALA A 36 15.80 -8.56 -5.90
CA ALA A 36 16.49 -7.29 -5.65
C ALA A 36 15.50 -6.12 -5.46
N GLU A 37 14.52 -5.98 -6.35
CA GLU A 37 13.50 -4.92 -6.25
C GLU A 37 12.63 -5.08 -5.00
N ARG A 38 12.23 -6.31 -4.69
CA ARG A 38 11.46 -6.61 -3.46
C ARG A 38 12.25 -6.24 -2.21
N SER A 39 13.52 -6.63 -2.15
CA SER A 39 14.40 -6.30 -1.01
C SER A 39 14.63 -4.81 -0.87
N LEU A 40 14.68 -4.06 -1.98
CA LEU A 40 14.83 -2.61 -1.98
C LEU A 40 13.55 -1.96 -1.42
N ALA A 41 12.38 -2.38 -1.90
CA ALA A 41 11.09 -1.91 -1.41
C ALA A 41 10.90 -2.22 0.09
N ASP A 42 11.22 -3.43 0.53
CA ASP A 42 11.17 -3.83 1.94
C ASP A 42 12.12 -2.97 2.80
N ALA A 43 13.34 -2.70 2.32
CA ALA A 43 14.30 -1.87 3.02
C ALA A 43 13.83 -0.40 3.12
N GLN A 44 13.23 0.14 2.07
CA GLN A 44 12.61 1.47 2.10
C GLN A 44 11.45 1.50 3.10
N GLN A 45 10.57 0.50 3.08
CA GLN A 45 9.44 0.42 4.00
C GLN A 45 9.91 0.36 5.46
N ARG A 46 10.94 -0.45 5.78
CA ARG A 46 11.52 -0.50 7.13
C ARG A 46 12.11 0.83 7.58
N LYS A 47 12.80 1.56 6.68
CA LYS A 47 13.31 2.90 7.00
C LYS A 47 12.18 3.86 7.33
N THR A 48 11.14 3.90 6.49
CA THR A 48 9.98 4.76 6.74
C THR A 48 9.26 4.39 8.02
N GLN A 49 9.14 3.09 8.35
CA GLN A 49 8.56 2.65 9.62
C GLN A 49 9.42 3.10 10.81
N GLY A 50 10.74 2.94 10.74
CA GLY A 50 11.65 3.41 11.79
C GLY A 50 11.61 4.93 11.98
N GLU A 51 11.51 5.69 10.89
CA GLU A 51 11.32 7.15 10.94
C GLU A 51 9.98 7.53 11.58
N LEU A 52 8.89 6.84 11.21
CA LEU A 52 7.56 7.06 11.78
C LEU A 52 7.48 6.66 13.25
N ASP A 53 8.10 5.54 13.63
CA ASP A 53 8.14 5.07 15.01
C ASP A 53 9.00 6.00 15.87
N GLY A 54 10.14 6.50 15.36
CA GLY A 54 10.95 7.52 16.05
C GLY A 54 10.27 8.89 16.14
N ALA A 55 9.41 9.22 15.17
CA ALA A 55 8.60 10.43 15.19
C ALA A 55 7.29 10.28 15.96
N ARG A 56 6.94 9.06 16.42
CA ARG A 56 5.74 8.81 17.22
C ARG A 56 5.94 9.46 18.59
N ARG A 57 5.25 10.57 18.82
CA ARG A 57 5.04 11.10 20.16
C ARG A 57 3.92 10.29 20.77
N ASP A 58 4.21 9.53 21.81
CA ASP A 58 3.17 8.92 22.61
C ASP A 58 2.38 10.05 23.28
N ASP A 59 1.09 10.18 22.96
CA ASP A 59 0.13 11.12 23.59
C ASP A 59 -0.07 10.85 25.10
N ASN A 60 0.71 9.93 25.67
CA ASN A 60 0.77 9.62 27.09
C ASN A 60 2.12 10.02 27.71
N SER A 61 2.66 11.16 27.27
CA SER A 61 3.60 11.90 28.10
C SER A 61 2.74 12.67 29.13
N PRO A 62 2.86 12.41 30.44
CA PRO A 62 2.17 13.23 31.41
C PRO A 62 2.66 14.67 31.19
N ALA A 63 1.70 15.60 31.15
CA ALA A 63 1.97 17.02 31.07
C ALA A 63 2.82 17.46 32.28
N GLU A 64 4.15 17.39 32.16
CA GLU A 64 5.10 17.89 33.17
C GLU A 64 6.12 18.88 32.60
N ASP A 65 5.81 19.51 31.45
CA ASP A 65 6.55 20.69 30.96
C ASP A 65 5.71 21.98 31.14
N ALA A 66 4.88 22.04 32.18
CA ALA A 66 4.15 23.23 32.57
C ALA A 66 4.70 23.84 33.87
N ASP A 67 6.02 23.85 34.05
CA ASP A 67 6.67 24.60 35.12
C ASP A 67 7.44 25.81 34.55
N ASP A 68 7.18 26.97 35.17
CA ASP A 68 7.87 28.27 35.05
C ASP A 68 7.60 29.19 33.84
N PHE A 69 6.33 29.56 33.61
CA PHE A 69 6.03 30.90 33.12
C PHE A 69 5.49 31.76 34.26
N ASP A 70 6.39 32.37 35.03
CA ASP A 70 6.03 33.38 36.04
C ASP A 70 5.75 34.73 35.34
N PRO A 71 4.48 35.18 35.25
CA PRO A 71 4.16 36.46 34.64
C PRO A 71 4.66 37.67 35.44
N SER A 72 5.21 37.49 36.65
CA SER A 72 5.72 38.57 37.50
C SER A 72 7.06 39.15 37.06
N THR A 73 7.72 38.56 36.05
CA THR A 73 8.97 39.12 35.47
C THR A 73 8.69 40.13 34.33
N ALA A 74 7.43 40.33 33.96
CA ALA A 74 7.01 41.33 32.99
C ALA A 74 6.36 42.54 33.69
N SER A 75 7.19 43.56 33.93
CA SER A 75 6.87 44.94 34.38
C SER A 75 6.98 45.24 35.88
#